data_AF-A0A4Y9UK22-F1
#
_entry.id   AF-A0A4Y9UK22-F1
#
_cell.length_a   1.000
_cell.length_b   1.000
_cell.length_c   1.000
_cell.angle_alpha   90.00
_cell.angle_beta   90.00
_cell.angle_gamma   90.00
#
_symmetry.space_group_name_H-M   'P 1'
#
loop_
_entity.id
_entity.type
_entity.pdbx_description
1 polymer ?
#
loop_
_entity_poly.entity_id
_entity_poly.type
_entity_poly.pdbx_seq_one_letter_code
_entity_poly.pdbx_strand_id
1 'polypeptide(L)'
;MSQPPPYSPQHAFISDSATLANFPGQALDVEFNNVKTTTDQIRTNVALIQRDDGALANGIVTFDSLSAALQSNGLSPANAWATGVSFLVGNSVVTNSNLYRCVVAHTSGTFATDLAAGKWVLVGALVAGPKGETGAAGATGAAGATGATGPQGIGYGGTSTTSLLIANSTSKTFTTQAGLAYQVGSYVRASSMANGANFMEGVVSAYSGTSLTIAVTTIGGSGTFADWGFATAGVPGSATTIAGNSGPFTLANGISNTGNQIELTAARRTLPTTQVFTSGSGTYTTPANVLWIEIEIIGGGGGGAGSGTTSGNGGAGGASTWGTGPLLSATPGNGGTGSAGGSGTTPSGGYLNLPGNAGQAGSGVATANPGGDGGSGPLGGAGKGGAAGAGPGAPGQANTGGGGGGGGANTTPNSGGGGAAGGYVRAIINSPNATYAYAVGPGGSAGTSGTSGAAGGAGGSGIIIVREHYGS
;
A
#
# COMPACT_ATOMS: atom_id res chain seq x y z
N MET A 1 5.55 -53.86 13.70
CA MET A 1 6.95 -54.09 13.29
C MET A 1 7.76 -53.75 14.52
N SER A 2 8.57 -54.68 15.02
CA SER A 2 9.39 -54.43 16.22
C SER A 2 10.32 -53.25 15.98
N GLN A 3 10.57 -52.43 17.00
CA GLN A 3 11.50 -51.30 16.88
C GLN A 3 12.86 -51.77 16.33
N PRO A 4 13.48 -51.03 15.39
CA PRO A 4 14.77 -51.41 14.83
C PRO A 4 15.84 -51.47 15.94
N PRO A 5 16.90 -52.29 15.81
CA PRO A 5 17.97 -52.32 16.80
C PRO A 5 18.72 -50.97 16.86
N PRO A 6 19.28 -50.57 18.03
CA PRO A 6 20.12 -49.37 18.14
C PRO A 6 21.31 -49.41 17.18
N TYR A 7 21.71 -48.24 16.68
CA TYR A 7 22.91 -48.17 15.85
C TYR A 7 24.15 -48.46 16.70
N SER A 8 25.04 -49.29 16.19
CA SER A 8 26.30 -49.62 16.84
C SER A 8 27.41 -49.53 15.79
N PRO A 9 28.33 -48.56 15.91
CA PRO A 9 29.51 -48.50 15.05
C PRO A 9 30.30 -49.80 15.17
N GLN A 10 30.55 -50.45 14.03
CA GLN A 10 31.24 -51.75 14.00
C GLN A 10 32.77 -51.64 13.95
N HIS A 11 33.29 -50.46 13.65
CA HIS A 11 34.73 -50.20 13.49
C HIS A 11 35.11 -48.88 14.14
N ALA A 12 36.31 -48.84 14.72
CA ALA A 12 36.90 -47.62 15.28
C ALA A 12 37.96 -47.10 14.30
N PHE A 13 37.62 -46.06 13.55
CA PHE A 13 38.46 -45.51 12.48
C PHE A 13 39.75 -44.89 13.03
N ILE A 14 39.80 -44.52 14.32
CA ILE A 14 41.04 -44.11 14.99
C ILE A 14 42.14 -45.18 14.92
N SER A 15 41.79 -46.46 14.80
CA SER A 15 42.77 -47.55 14.64
C SER A 15 43.47 -47.51 13.28
N ASP A 16 42.80 -47.06 12.23
CA ASP A 16 43.37 -46.94 10.89
C ASP A 16 44.30 -45.73 10.77
N SER A 17 44.11 -44.69 11.60
CA SER A 17 45.03 -43.54 11.69
C SER A 17 46.44 -43.94 12.13
N ALA A 18 46.63 -45.13 12.72
CA ALA A 18 47.95 -45.66 13.03
C ALA A 18 48.66 -46.28 11.81
N THR A 19 47.93 -46.59 10.73
CA THR A 19 48.43 -47.32 9.55
C THR A 19 48.42 -46.48 8.27
N LEU A 20 47.59 -45.43 8.22
CA LEU A 20 47.43 -44.57 7.06
C LEU A 20 47.76 -43.11 7.42
N ALA A 21 48.81 -42.57 6.81
CA ALA A 21 49.20 -41.18 7.00
C ALA A 21 48.08 -40.22 6.54
N ASN A 22 47.80 -39.19 7.34
CA ASN A 22 46.73 -38.20 7.11
C ASN A 22 45.29 -38.74 7.13
N PHE A 23 45.04 -39.96 7.61
CA PHE A 23 43.68 -40.48 7.75
C PHE A 23 42.96 -39.90 8.98
N PRO A 24 41.80 -39.24 8.83
CA PRO A 24 41.12 -38.50 9.90
C PRO A 24 40.23 -39.41 10.79
N GLY A 25 40.79 -40.51 11.30
CA GLY A 25 40.04 -41.55 12.02
C GLY A 25 39.31 -41.06 13.26
N GLN A 26 39.94 -40.19 14.07
CA GLN A 26 39.29 -39.60 15.26
C GLN A 26 38.07 -38.74 14.89
N ALA A 27 38.14 -37.96 13.80
CA ALA A 27 37.03 -37.12 13.38
C ALA A 27 35.86 -37.97 12.86
N LEU A 28 36.15 -39.04 12.11
CA LEU A 28 35.14 -40.00 11.66
C LEU A 28 34.47 -40.70 12.84
N ASP A 29 35.23 -41.12 13.85
CA ASP A 29 34.65 -41.73 15.06
C ASP A 29 33.72 -40.76 15.80
N VAL A 30 34.06 -39.47 15.88
CA VAL A 30 33.17 -38.44 16.45
C VAL A 30 31.88 -38.30 15.63
N GLU A 31 31.98 -38.22 14.30
CA GLU A 31 30.80 -38.14 13.41
C GLU A 31 29.89 -39.37 13.56
N PHE A 32 30.44 -40.58 13.54
CA PHE A 32 29.63 -41.80 13.70
C PHE A 32 29.01 -41.93 15.10
N ASN A 33 29.66 -41.43 16.15
CA ASN A 33 29.07 -41.35 17.49
C ASN A 33 27.93 -40.31 17.55
N ASN A 34 28.03 -39.21 16.82
CA ASN A 34 26.93 -38.24 16.69
C ASN A 34 25.74 -38.87 15.96
N VAL A 35 25.99 -39.57 14.85
CA VAL A 35 24.96 -40.31 14.09
C VAL A 35 24.28 -41.36 14.98
N LYS A 36 25.04 -42.11 15.78
CA LYS A 36 24.51 -43.04 16.78
C LYS A 36 23.54 -42.36 17.72
N THR A 37 23.99 -41.26 18.33
CA THR A 37 23.22 -40.50 19.31
C THR A 37 21.88 -40.05 18.71
N THR A 38 21.90 -39.43 17.53
CA THR A 38 20.68 -38.98 16.86
C THR A 38 19.76 -40.14 16.48
N THR A 39 20.30 -41.24 15.95
CA THR A 39 19.50 -42.39 15.52
C THR A 39 18.83 -43.10 16.70
N ASP A 40 19.55 -43.25 17.82
CA ASP A 40 19.02 -43.86 19.04
C ASP A 40 17.94 -42.98 19.71
N GLN A 41 18.11 -41.66 19.64
CA GLN A 41 17.09 -40.70 20.10
C GLN A 41 15.83 -40.76 19.25
N ILE A 42 15.96 -40.83 17.91
CA ILE A 42 14.81 -41.00 17.00
C ILE A 42 14.07 -42.29 17.32
N ARG A 43 14.79 -43.41 17.48
CA ARG A 43 14.20 -44.69 17.86
C ARG A 43 13.43 -44.59 19.18
N THR A 44 14.00 -43.93 20.18
CA THR A 44 13.35 -43.72 21.48
C THR A 44 12.07 -42.90 21.33
N ASN A 45 12.09 -41.85 20.52
CA ASN A 45 10.92 -41.00 20.28
C ASN A 45 9.81 -41.75 19.51
N VAL A 46 10.17 -42.58 18.53
CA VAL A 46 9.21 -43.41 17.78
C VAL A 46 8.55 -44.44 18.70
N ALA A 47 9.27 -45.00 19.67
CA ALA A 47 8.71 -45.92 20.66
C ALA A 47 7.65 -45.27 21.57
N LEU A 48 7.65 -43.94 21.72
CA LEU A 48 6.59 -43.21 22.43
C LEU A 48 5.27 -43.18 21.64
N ILE A 49 5.35 -43.33 20.31
CA ILE A 49 4.22 -43.20 19.39
C ILE A 49 3.70 -44.59 18.95
N GLN A 50 4.59 -45.57 18.76
CA GLN A 50 4.26 -46.87 18.17
C GLN A 50 4.76 -48.06 19.00
N ARG A 51 3.89 -49.05 19.20
CA ARG A 51 4.17 -50.36 19.81
C ARG A 51 4.84 -51.32 18.84
N ASP A 52 5.50 -52.36 19.35
CA ASP A 52 6.20 -53.37 18.53
C ASP A 52 5.29 -54.17 17.58
N ASP A 53 4.00 -54.30 17.92
CA ASP A 53 2.98 -54.91 17.04
C ASP A 53 2.58 -54.02 15.86
N GLY A 54 3.08 -52.78 15.80
CA GLY A 54 2.77 -51.80 14.77
C GLY A 54 1.58 -50.90 15.07
N ALA A 55 0.87 -51.13 16.18
CA ALA A 55 -0.21 -50.26 16.62
C ALA A 55 0.32 -48.98 17.27
N LEU A 56 -0.54 -47.95 17.32
CA LEU A 56 -0.28 -46.74 18.10
C LEU A 56 -0.16 -47.07 19.60
N ALA A 57 0.73 -46.37 20.30
CA ALA A 57 0.88 -46.50 21.74
C ALA A 57 -0.41 -46.14 22.48
N ASN A 58 -0.72 -46.86 23.56
CA ASN A 58 -1.93 -46.60 24.33
C ASN A 58 -1.90 -45.17 24.88
N GLY A 59 -3.00 -44.44 24.75
CA GLY A 59 -3.12 -43.05 25.23
C GLY A 59 -2.52 -41.99 24.30
N ILE A 60 -1.89 -42.37 23.18
CA ILE A 60 -1.34 -41.38 22.22
C ILE A 60 -2.44 -40.60 21.50
N VAL A 61 -3.62 -41.22 21.31
CA VAL A 61 -4.79 -40.58 20.73
C VAL A 61 -5.69 -40.07 21.85
N THR A 62 -5.59 -38.78 22.14
CA THR A 62 -6.49 -38.05 23.05
C THR A 62 -7.63 -37.40 22.28
N PHE A 63 -8.67 -36.93 22.97
CA PHE A 63 -9.75 -36.16 22.36
C PHE A 63 -9.20 -34.96 21.54
N ASP A 64 -8.26 -34.23 22.12
CA ASP A 64 -7.64 -33.05 21.48
C ASP A 64 -6.73 -33.40 20.31
N SER A 65 -6.20 -34.63 20.25
CA SER A 65 -5.38 -35.11 19.12
C SER A 65 -6.19 -35.45 17.87
N LEU A 66 -7.51 -35.62 18.00
CA LEU A 66 -8.41 -35.85 16.87
C LEU A 66 -8.61 -34.55 16.08
N SER A 67 -8.88 -34.63 14.78
CA SER A 67 -9.23 -33.43 14.02
C SER A 67 -10.55 -32.83 14.54
N ALA A 68 -10.73 -31.51 14.40
CA ALA A 68 -11.97 -30.84 14.80
C ALA A 68 -13.23 -31.49 14.17
N ALA A 69 -13.09 -32.01 12.95
CA ALA A 69 -14.15 -32.76 12.29
C ALA A 69 -14.46 -34.09 12.98
N LEU A 70 -13.50 -34.80 13.56
CA LEU A 70 -13.74 -36.02 14.34
C LEU A 70 -14.13 -35.74 15.80
N GLN A 71 -13.75 -34.59 16.35
CA GLN A 71 -14.21 -34.13 17.66
C GLN A 71 -15.70 -33.73 17.64
N SER A 72 -16.18 -33.16 16.54
CA SER A 72 -17.55 -32.65 16.39
C SER A 72 -18.47 -33.54 15.54
N ASN A 73 -17.95 -34.21 14.50
CA ASN A 73 -18.72 -35.14 13.64
C ASN A 73 -18.41 -36.61 13.93
N GLY A 74 -17.44 -36.91 14.80
CA GLY A 74 -17.12 -38.29 15.19
C GLY A 74 -18.28 -39.00 15.86
N LEU A 75 -19.28 -38.25 16.35
CA LEU A 75 -20.64 -38.68 16.61
C LEU A 75 -21.57 -37.49 16.32
N SER A 76 -22.05 -37.34 15.08
CA SER A 76 -23.21 -36.47 14.79
C SER A 76 -24.30 -36.72 15.85
N PRO A 77 -25.05 -35.70 16.32
CA PRO A 77 -26.12 -35.88 17.28
C PRO A 77 -26.98 -37.09 16.89
N ALA A 78 -26.98 -38.11 17.75
CA ALA A 78 -27.61 -39.37 17.43
C ALA A 78 -29.12 -39.22 17.64
N ASN A 79 -29.83 -38.94 16.56
CA ASN A 79 -31.28 -38.83 16.59
C ASN A 79 -31.90 -40.21 16.86
N ALA A 80 -33.11 -40.23 17.44
CA ALA A 80 -33.89 -41.46 17.53
C ALA A 80 -34.13 -42.02 16.12
N TRP A 81 -34.00 -43.34 15.95
CA TRP A 81 -34.27 -43.97 14.66
C TRP A 81 -35.72 -43.76 14.22
N ALA A 82 -35.91 -43.47 12.93
CA ALA A 82 -37.23 -43.32 12.31
C ALA A 82 -37.25 -43.91 10.89
N THR A 83 -38.43 -44.35 10.46
CA THR A 83 -38.72 -44.88 9.10
C THR A 83 -38.86 -43.74 8.08
N GLY A 84 -38.46 -43.99 6.83
CA GLY A 84 -38.64 -43.05 5.71
C GLY A 84 -37.65 -41.89 5.69
N VAL A 85 -36.58 -41.95 6.48
CA VAL A 85 -35.55 -40.90 6.58
C VAL A 85 -34.36 -41.26 5.69
N SER A 86 -33.85 -40.30 4.93
CA SER A 86 -32.62 -40.48 4.14
C SER A 86 -31.38 -40.34 5.03
N PHE A 87 -30.58 -41.39 5.12
CA PHE A 87 -29.33 -41.41 5.87
C PHE A 87 -28.14 -41.47 4.91
N LEU A 88 -27.15 -40.61 5.17
CA LEU A 88 -25.84 -40.65 4.51
C LEU A 88 -24.87 -41.54 5.32
N VAL A 89 -23.80 -41.99 4.67
CA VAL A 89 -22.71 -42.70 5.35
C VAL A 89 -22.13 -41.79 6.43
N GLY A 90 -22.03 -42.29 7.65
CA GLY A 90 -21.57 -41.55 8.82
C GLY A 90 -22.67 -41.05 9.76
N ASN A 91 -23.93 -40.97 9.32
CA ASN A 91 -25.06 -40.60 10.18
C ASN A 91 -25.21 -41.59 11.34
N SER A 92 -25.59 -41.11 12.52
CA SER A 92 -25.73 -41.91 13.73
C SER A 92 -27.19 -41.91 14.21
N VAL A 93 -27.68 -43.06 14.70
CA VAL A 93 -29.04 -43.23 15.23
C VAL A 93 -29.03 -44.03 16.53
N VAL A 94 -29.97 -43.71 17.42
CA VAL A 94 -30.23 -44.51 18.63
C VAL A 94 -31.53 -45.29 18.48
N THR A 95 -31.46 -46.59 18.74
CA THR A 95 -32.65 -47.46 18.84
C THR A 95 -32.39 -48.60 19.83
N ASN A 96 -33.41 -48.98 20.60
CA ASN A 96 -33.32 -50.04 21.61
C ASN A 96 -32.08 -49.91 22.53
N SER A 97 -31.81 -48.70 23.01
CA SER A 97 -30.65 -48.39 23.87
C SER A 97 -29.28 -48.71 23.25
N ASN A 98 -29.20 -48.75 21.91
CA ASN A 98 -27.96 -48.99 21.18
C ASN A 98 -27.74 -47.88 20.15
N LEU A 99 -26.48 -47.46 20.02
CA LEU A 99 -26.02 -46.48 19.07
C LEU A 99 -25.49 -47.18 17.81
N TYR A 100 -26.03 -46.82 16.65
CA TYR A 100 -25.64 -47.36 15.36
C TYR A 100 -25.15 -46.25 14.43
N ARG A 101 -24.17 -46.57 13.58
CA ARG A 101 -23.68 -45.70 12.50
C ARG A 101 -24.06 -46.27 11.15
N CYS A 102 -24.56 -45.42 10.27
CA CYS A 102 -24.89 -45.76 8.89
C CYS A 102 -23.59 -45.96 8.10
N VAL A 103 -23.42 -47.11 7.46
CA VAL A 103 -22.25 -47.44 6.62
C VAL A 103 -22.57 -47.43 5.12
N VAL A 104 -23.85 -47.45 4.75
CA VAL A 104 -24.32 -47.39 3.36
C VAL A 104 -25.47 -46.39 3.27
N ALA A 105 -25.35 -45.39 2.41
CA ALA A 105 -26.39 -44.38 2.24
C ALA A 105 -27.70 -45.03 1.73
N HIS A 106 -28.81 -44.76 2.41
CA HIS A 106 -30.12 -45.34 2.10
C HIS A 106 -31.26 -44.52 2.71
N THR A 107 -32.47 -44.71 2.19
CA THR A 107 -33.70 -44.29 2.88
C THR A 107 -34.15 -45.43 3.81
N SER A 108 -34.37 -45.15 5.09
CA SER A 108 -34.72 -46.17 6.09
C SER A 108 -36.08 -46.81 5.82
N GLY A 109 -36.12 -48.14 5.89
CA GLY A 109 -37.35 -48.93 5.87
C GLY A 109 -37.65 -49.43 7.28
N THR A 110 -37.50 -50.75 7.49
CA THR A 110 -37.56 -51.35 8.83
C THR A 110 -36.15 -51.55 9.35
N PHE A 111 -35.87 -51.07 10.57
CA PHE A 111 -34.51 -51.10 11.15
C PHE A 111 -33.88 -52.51 11.13
N ALA A 112 -34.63 -53.54 11.50
CA ALA A 112 -34.13 -54.92 11.51
C ALA A 112 -33.72 -55.41 10.10
N THR A 113 -34.47 -55.02 9.06
CA THR A 113 -34.17 -55.34 7.67
C THR A 113 -32.94 -54.57 7.19
N ASP A 114 -32.83 -53.28 7.54
CA ASP A 114 -31.67 -52.45 7.17
C ASP A 114 -30.39 -52.89 7.89
N LEU A 115 -30.50 -53.34 9.15
CA LEU A 115 -29.40 -53.91 9.93
C LEU A 115 -28.96 -55.27 9.36
N ALA A 116 -29.89 -56.16 9.03
CA ALA A 116 -29.60 -57.45 8.40
C ALA A 116 -28.98 -57.29 7.00
N ALA A 117 -29.32 -56.21 6.29
CA ALA A 117 -28.71 -55.84 5.02
C ALA A 117 -27.32 -55.17 5.17
N GLY A 118 -26.77 -55.08 6.38
CA GLY A 118 -25.44 -54.55 6.65
C GLY A 118 -25.32 -53.03 6.52
N LYS A 119 -26.43 -52.28 6.53
CA LYS A 119 -26.42 -50.82 6.37
C LYS A 119 -26.06 -50.06 7.64
N TRP A 120 -26.07 -50.74 8.79
CA TRP A 120 -25.80 -50.18 10.11
C TRP A 120 -24.71 -50.99 10.83
N VAL A 121 -23.77 -50.29 11.45
CA VAL A 121 -22.77 -50.89 12.36
C VAL A 121 -23.07 -50.46 13.79
N LEU A 122 -23.06 -51.42 14.73
CA LEU A 122 -23.18 -51.13 16.16
C LEU A 122 -21.91 -50.40 16.63
N VAL A 123 -22.10 -49.19 17.18
CA VAL A 123 -21.02 -48.39 17.76
C VAL A 123 -20.88 -48.69 19.26
N GLY A 124 -22.01 -48.87 19.96
CA GLY A 124 -22.03 -49.26 21.36
C GLY A 124 -23.43 -49.26 21.98
N ALA A 125 -23.58 -49.96 23.10
CA ALA A 125 -24.80 -49.91 23.91
C ALA A 125 -24.78 -48.66 24.80
N LEU A 126 -25.87 -47.91 24.80
CA LEU A 126 -26.13 -46.84 25.76
C LEU A 126 -26.76 -47.48 27.00
N VAL A 127 -25.92 -47.90 27.95
CA VAL A 127 -26.40 -48.47 29.21
C VAL A 127 -27.06 -47.36 30.01
N ALA A 128 -28.38 -47.40 30.17
CA ALA A 128 -29.06 -46.60 31.17
C ALA A 128 -28.58 -47.06 32.55
N GLY A 129 -28.11 -46.13 33.39
CA GLY A 129 -27.77 -46.43 34.79
C GLY A 129 -28.98 -47.06 35.52
N PRO A 130 -28.76 -47.90 36.54
CA PRO A 130 -29.82 -48.72 37.10
C PRO A 130 -30.95 -47.84 37.68
N LYS A 131 -32.18 -48.09 37.23
CA LYS A 131 -33.41 -47.61 37.87
C LYS A 131 -33.69 -48.52 39.07
N GLY A 132 -33.74 -47.95 40.28
CA GLY A 132 -34.09 -48.71 41.48
C GLY A 132 -35.52 -49.27 41.41
N GLU A 133 -35.71 -50.49 41.91
CA GLU A 133 -37.02 -51.14 41.98
C GLU A 133 -37.94 -50.46 43.02
N THR A 134 -39.20 -50.22 42.67
CA THR A 134 -40.22 -49.71 43.60
C THR A 134 -41.09 -50.88 44.06
N GLY A 135 -41.14 -51.14 45.38
CA GLY A 135 -41.97 -52.16 46.01
C GLY A 135 -43.47 -51.82 46.06
N ALA A 136 -44.30 -52.81 46.36
CA ALA A 136 -45.77 -52.74 46.37
C ALA A 136 -46.33 -51.65 47.32
N ALA A 137 -47.41 -50.99 46.88
CA ALA A 137 -48.00 -49.83 47.53
C ALA A 137 -48.68 -50.14 48.88
N GLY A 138 -48.26 -49.43 49.93
CA GLY A 138 -49.00 -49.22 51.17
C GLY A 138 -49.69 -47.84 51.18
N ALA A 139 -50.76 -47.68 51.97
CA ALA A 139 -51.62 -46.49 51.99
C ALA A 139 -50.85 -45.17 52.16
N THR A 140 -51.15 -44.20 51.28
CA THR A 140 -50.48 -42.90 51.16
C THR A 140 -50.72 -41.99 52.36
N GLY A 141 -49.65 -41.54 53.02
CA GLY A 141 -49.65 -40.38 53.92
C GLY A 141 -49.63 -39.06 53.13
N ALA A 142 -50.17 -37.99 53.71
CA ALA A 142 -50.31 -36.68 53.04
C ALA A 142 -48.97 -36.13 52.51
N ALA A 143 -48.99 -35.60 51.29
CA ALA A 143 -47.83 -34.99 50.65
C ALA A 143 -47.30 -33.79 51.46
N GLY A 144 -46.00 -33.76 51.71
CA GLY A 144 -45.33 -32.59 52.27
C GLY A 144 -45.47 -31.38 51.34
N ALA A 145 -45.73 -30.20 51.90
CA ALA A 145 -45.92 -28.98 51.13
C ALA A 145 -44.73 -28.69 50.20
N THR A 146 -45.01 -28.32 48.95
CA THR A 146 -44.03 -27.79 48.00
C THR A 146 -43.22 -26.69 48.68
N GLY A 147 -41.88 -26.81 48.71
CA GLY A 147 -41.02 -25.74 49.19
C GLY A 147 -41.31 -24.45 48.43
N ALA A 148 -41.35 -23.31 49.13
CA ALA A 148 -41.66 -22.03 48.53
C ALA A 148 -40.76 -21.78 47.31
N THR A 149 -41.38 -21.41 46.18
CA THR A 149 -40.65 -20.91 45.00
C THR A 149 -39.67 -19.84 45.46
N GLY A 150 -38.38 -20.00 45.13
CA GLY A 150 -37.37 -19.00 45.45
C GLY A 150 -37.79 -17.62 44.90
N PRO A 151 -37.38 -16.51 45.55
CA PRO A 151 -37.73 -15.18 45.08
C PRO A 151 -37.32 -14.99 43.62
N GLN A 152 -38.23 -14.45 42.80
CA GLN A 152 -37.95 -14.09 41.41
C GLN A 152 -36.73 -13.16 41.36
N GLY A 153 -35.70 -13.51 40.60
CA GLY A 153 -34.49 -12.69 40.47
C GLY A 153 -34.79 -11.31 39.87
N ILE A 154 -33.97 -10.32 40.24
CA ILE A 154 -34.04 -8.97 39.67
C ILE A 154 -33.86 -9.02 38.14
N GLY A 155 -34.74 -8.35 37.38
CA GLY A 155 -34.73 -8.36 35.92
C GLY A 155 -34.02 -7.16 35.30
N TYR A 156 -33.63 -7.27 34.02
CA TYR A 156 -33.06 -6.20 33.19
C TYR A 156 -34.13 -5.48 32.33
N GLY A 157 -35.34 -5.27 32.87
CA GLY A 157 -36.40 -4.55 32.17
C GLY A 157 -36.32 -3.03 32.42
N GLY A 158 -37.47 -2.37 32.44
CA GLY A 158 -37.61 -0.98 32.85
C GLY A 158 -38.09 -0.07 31.73
N THR A 159 -38.73 1.02 32.13
CA THR A 159 -39.19 2.09 31.23
C THR A 159 -38.72 3.44 31.73
N SER A 160 -38.69 4.45 30.86
CA SER A 160 -38.35 5.83 31.22
C SER A 160 -39.15 6.83 30.39
N THR A 161 -39.70 7.83 31.08
CA THR A 161 -40.36 8.98 30.46
C THR A 161 -39.49 10.23 30.36
N THR A 162 -38.19 10.12 30.69
CA THR A 162 -37.25 11.22 30.55
C THR A 162 -37.12 11.62 29.08
N SER A 163 -37.43 12.89 28.78
CA SER A 163 -37.33 13.45 27.43
C SER A 163 -35.86 13.64 27.05
N LEU A 164 -35.38 12.86 26.09
CA LEU A 164 -33.99 12.86 25.65
C LEU A 164 -33.88 12.87 24.13
N LEU A 165 -32.98 13.69 23.61
CA LEU A 165 -32.54 13.66 22.21
C LEU A 165 -31.63 12.45 21.98
N ILE A 166 -31.93 11.68 20.93
CA ILE A 166 -31.04 10.64 20.40
C ILE A 166 -29.75 11.29 19.89
N ALA A 167 -28.65 11.05 20.59
CA ALA A 167 -27.32 11.52 20.21
C ALA A 167 -26.24 10.73 20.95
N ASN A 168 -25.09 10.56 20.31
CA ASN A 168 -23.88 10.08 20.99
C ASN A 168 -23.49 11.05 22.10
N SER A 169 -23.20 10.52 23.28
CA SER A 169 -22.90 11.32 24.46
C SER A 169 -22.19 10.47 25.50
N THR A 170 -21.24 11.06 26.22
CA THR A 170 -20.56 10.40 27.34
C THR A 170 -21.48 10.19 28.55
N SER A 171 -22.62 10.91 28.59
CA SER A 171 -23.62 10.76 29.64
C SER A 171 -25.03 11.06 29.11
N LYS A 172 -25.94 10.09 29.27
CA LYS A 172 -27.39 10.27 29.16
C LYS A 172 -28.02 9.62 30.37
N THR A 173 -28.74 10.41 31.17
CA THR A 173 -29.38 9.94 32.40
C THR A 173 -30.88 9.80 32.19
N PHE A 174 -31.39 8.61 32.48
CA PHE A 174 -32.79 8.23 32.44
C PHE A 174 -33.31 8.03 33.85
N THR A 175 -34.58 8.39 34.06
CA THR A 175 -35.32 8.02 35.27
C THR A 175 -36.06 6.73 34.99
N THR A 176 -35.70 5.66 35.70
CA THR A 176 -36.28 4.32 35.57
C THR A 176 -36.64 3.75 36.96
N GLN A 177 -37.20 2.56 37.01
CA GLN A 177 -37.55 1.88 38.26
C GLN A 177 -36.29 1.57 39.09
N ALA A 178 -36.41 1.47 40.41
CA ALA A 178 -35.31 1.08 41.29
C ALA A 178 -35.18 -0.44 41.41
N GLY A 179 -33.97 -0.94 41.69
CA GLY A 179 -33.71 -2.36 41.97
C GLY A 179 -33.63 -3.26 40.73
N LEU A 180 -33.45 -2.71 39.54
CA LEU A 180 -33.20 -3.47 38.32
C LEU A 180 -31.78 -4.04 38.30
N ALA A 181 -31.52 -5.05 37.46
CA ALA A 181 -30.25 -5.78 37.43
C ALA A 181 -29.09 -5.04 36.72
N TYR A 182 -29.27 -3.78 36.32
CA TYR A 182 -28.23 -3.01 35.63
C TYR A 182 -27.02 -2.76 36.52
N GLN A 183 -25.84 -3.14 36.04
CA GLN A 183 -24.57 -2.88 36.70
C GLN A 183 -23.71 -1.96 35.85
N VAL A 184 -22.85 -1.16 36.51
CA VAL A 184 -21.84 -0.37 35.80
C VAL A 184 -20.97 -1.29 34.94
N GLY A 185 -20.78 -0.93 33.68
CA GLY A 185 -20.07 -1.77 32.69
C GLY A 185 -20.97 -2.68 31.85
N SER A 186 -22.24 -2.89 32.21
CA SER A 186 -23.18 -3.58 31.33
C SER A 186 -23.48 -2.77 30.08
N TYR A 187 -23.62 -3.42 28.93
CA TYR A 187 -24.04 -2.78 27.69
C TYR A 187 -25.56 -2.90 27.54
N VAL A 188 -26.25 -1.78 27.32
CA VAL A 188 -27.72 -1.70 27.35
C VAL A 188 -28.24 -0.92 26.16
N ARG A 189 -29.48 -1.25 25.75
CA ARG A 189 -30.25 -0.50 24.76
C ARG A 189 -31.41 0.20 25.45
N ALA A 190 -31.58 1.49 25.17
CA ALA A 190 -32.78 2.27 25.41
C ALA A 190 -33.47 2.52 24.07
N SER A 191 -34.61 1.90 23.81
CA SER A 191 -35.36 2.03 22.56
C SER A 191 -36.71 2.71 22.80
N SER A 192 -37.18 3.53 21.87
CA SER A 192 -38.55 4.06 21.91
C SER A 192 -39.54 2.89 21.82
N MET A 193 -40.53 2.86 22.71
CA MET A 193 -41.58 1.85 22.73
C MET A 193 -42.55 2.01 21.54
N ALA A 194 -42.68 3.22 21.00
CA ALA A 194 -43.45 3.48 19.79
C ALA A 194 -42.74 3.00 18.50
N ASN A 195 -41.41 3.01 18.47
CA ASN A 195 -40.62 2.55 17.32
C ASN A 195 -39.22 2.08 17.71
N GLY A 196 -39.00 0.76 17.65
CA GLY A 196 -37.72 0.14 18.00
C GLY A 196 -36.53 0.52 17.10
N ALA A 197 -36.75 1.18 15.96
CA ALA A 197 -35.67 1.74 15.13
C ALA A 197 -35.05 3.01 15.74
N ASN A 198 -35.76 3.68 16.65
CA ASN A 198 -35.27 4.83 17.40
C ASN A 198 -34.68 4.35 18.73
N PHE A 199 -33.37 4.37 18.88
CA PHE A 199 -32.70 3.85 20.08
C PHE A 199 -31.36 4.52 20.39
N MET A 200 -30.92 4.35 21.63
CA MET A 200 -29.57 4.66 22.11
C MET A 200 -29.00 3.43 22.80
N GLU A 201 -27.77 3.04 22.44
CA GLU A 201 -27.03 1.96 23.10
C GLU A 201 -25.72 2.46 23.68
N GLY A 202 -25.37 1.91 24.83
CA GLY A 202 -24.20 2.35 25.56
C GLY A 202 -23.86 1.51 26.77
N VAL A 203 -22.69 1.81 27.33
CA VAL A 203 -22.26 1.22 28.61
C VAL A 203 -22.94 1.97 29.74
N VAL A 204 -23.51 1.24 30.70
CA VAL A 204 -24.00 1.82 31.95
C VAL A 204 -22.83 2.41 32.72
N SER A 205 -22.83 3.72 32.93
CA SER A 205 -21.80 4.45 33.68
C SER A 205 -22.17 4.66 35.15
N ALA A 206 -23.47 4.67 35.47
CA ALA A 206 -23.99 4.71 36.84
C ALA A 206 -25.43 4.18 36.90
N TYR A 207 -25.79 3.49 37.98
CA TYR A 207 -27.18 3.19 38.30
C TYR A 207 -27.37 3.25 39.83
N SER A 208 -28.23 4.16 40.28
CA SER A 208 -28.51 4.34 41.72
C SER A 208 -29.94 4.83 41.93
N GLY A 209 -30.67 4.16 42.83
CA GLY A 209 -32.09 4.43 43.05
C GLY A 209 -32.87 4.28 41.73
N THR A 210 -33.44 5.38 41.24
CA THR A 210 -34.19 5.46 39.99
C THR A 210 -33.40 6.05 38.82
N SER A 211 -32.12 6.39 39.01
CA SER A 211 -31.32 7.08 38.00
C SER A 211 -30.37 6.11 37.30
N LEU A 212 -30.60 5.85 36.01
CA LEU A 212 -29.75 5.04 35.13
C LEU A 212 -29.02 5.95 34.15
N THR A 213 -27.69 5.94 34.16
CA THR A 213 -26.87 6.72 33.23
C THR A 213 -26.11 5.79 32.29
N ILE A 214 -26.16 6.09 31.00
CA ILE A 214 -25.48 5.35 29.94
C ILE A 214 -24.56 6.29 29.15
N ALA A 215 -23.38 5.80 28.79
CA ALA A 215 -22.49 6.43 27.82
C ALA A 215 -22.85 5.90 26.43
N VAL A 216 -23.59 6.70 25.66
CA VAL A 216 -24.14 6.33 24.36
C VAL A 216 -23.06 6.35 23.29
N THR A 217 -22.85 5.19 22.67
CA THR A 217 -21.85 5.00 21.60
C THR A 217 -22.48 4.60 20.27
N THR A 218 -23.72 4.09 20.30
CA THR A 218 -24.46 3.70 19.10
C THR A 218 -25.88 4.27 19.18
N ILE A 219 -26.39 4.77 18.07
CA ILE A 219 -27.75 5.32 17.95
C ILE A 219 -28.47 4.73 16.74
N GLY A 220 -29.80 4.65 16.82
CA GLY A 220 -30.69 4.42 15.68
C GLY A 220 -31.73 5.53 15.62
N GLY A 221 -32.04 6.01 14.41
CA GLY A 221 -32.99 7.10 14.20
C GLY A 221 -32.49 8.48 14.67
N SER A 222 -33.42 9.42 14.82
CA SER A 222 -33.15 10.80 15.25
C SER A 222 -34.38 11.40 15.93
N GLY A 223 -34.20 12.48 16.71
CA GLY A 223 -35.28 13.19 17.40
C GLY A 223 -35.29 12.98 18.92
N THR A 224 -36.25 13.64 19.58
CA THR A 224 -36.40 13.64 21.05
C THR A 224 -37.60 12.78 21.44
N PHE A 225 -37.38 11.83 22.33
CA PHE A 225 -38.41 10.89 22.78
C PHE A 225 -38.46 10.80 24.30
N ALA A 226 -39.61 10.35 24.81
CA ALA A 226 -39.94 10.26 26.22
C ALA A 226 -40.69 8.94 26.54
N ASP A 227 -40.43 7.89 25.76
CA ASP A 227 -41.10 6.59 25.84
C ASP A 227 -40.08 5.45 25.73
N TRP A 228 -39.05 5.46 26.58
CA TRP A 228 -37.95 4.51 26.49
C TRP A 228 -38.27 3.19 27.17
N GLY A 229 -37.95 2.07 26.52
CA GLY A 229 -37.85 0.74 27.11
C GLY A 229 -36.40 0.26 27.12
N PHE A 230 -35.99 -0.42 28.19
CA PHE A 230 -34.62 -0.89 28.37
C PHE A 230 -34.47 -2.40 28.20
N ALA A 231 -33.34 -2.83 27.65
CA ALA A 231 -32.92 -4.23 27.57
C ALA A 231 -31.39 -4.35 27.59
N THR A 232 -30.87 -5.53 27.98
CA THR A 232 -29.44 -5.87 27.79
C THR A 232 -29.11 -5.98 26.30
N ALA A 233 -27.96 -5.46 25.90
CA ALA A 233 -27.44 -5.58 24.54
C ALA A 233 -26.01 -6.16 24.57
N GLY A 234 -25.60 -6.79 23.47
CA GLY A 234 -24.20 -7.16 23.26
C GLY A 234 -23.39 -5.92 22.86
N VAL A 235 -22.13 -5.84 23.31
CA VAL A 235 -21.21 -4.79 22.82
C VAL A 235 -21.05 -4.99 21.30
N PRO A 236 -21.30 -3.96 20.46
CA PRO A 236 -21.08 -4.05 19.03
C PRO A 236 -19.64 -4.46 18.75
N GLY A 237 -19.45 -5.47 17.90
CA GLY A 237 -18.12 -5.87 17.45
C GLY A 237 -17.41 -4.67 16.83
N SER A 238 -16.17 -4.41 17.23
CA SER A 238 -15.36 -3.36 16.61
C SER A 238 -15.01 -3.80 15.20
N ALA A 239 -15.73 -3.27 14.20
CA ALA A 239 -15.34 -3.44 12.81
C ALA A 239 -14.27 -2.39 12.48
N THR A 240 -13.01 -2.80 12.47
CA THR A 240 -11.86 -1.99 12.01
C THR A 240 -11.65 -2.07 10.48
N THR A 241 -12.57 -2.72 9.75
CA THR A 241 -12.49 -2.91 8.30
C THR A 241 -13.71 -2.36 7.56
N ILE A 242 -13.48 -1.86 6.34
CA ILE A 242 -14.39 -1.10 5.44
C ILE A 242 -15.71 -1.81 5.08
N ALA A 243 -15.90 -3.07 5.45
CA ALA A 243 -17.17 -3.77 5.25
C ALA A 243 -18.27 -3.14 6.14
N GLY A 244 -19.03 -2.20 5.60
CA GLY A 244 -20.19 -1.60 6.28
C GLY A 244 -20.46 -0.12 6.00
N ASN A 245 -19.57 0.61 5.32
CA ASN A 245 -19.82 2.02 5.01
C ASN A 245 -20.67 2.15 3.73
N SER A 246 -21.91 2.63 3.86
CA SER A 246 -22.72 3.07 2.72
C SER A 246 -22.52 4.56 2.47
N GLY A 247 -21.91 4.93 1.35
CA GLY A 247 -21.73 6.32 0.91
C GLY A 247 -20.28 6.66 0.52
N PRO A 248 -20.08 7.72 -0.30
CA PRO A 248 -18.76 8.13 -0.73
C PRO A 248 -17.95 8.68 0.45
N PHE A 249 -16.73 8.18 0.63
CA PHE A 249 -15.77 8.79 1.53
C PHE A 249 -14.36 8.70 0.93
N THR A 250 -13.56 9.74 1.20
CA THR A 250 -12.17 9.84 0.75
C THR A 250 -11.28 9.19 1.81
N LEU A 251 -10.49 8.21 1.39
CA LEU A 251 -9.41 7.64 2.18
C LEU A 251 -8.17 8.54 2.04
N ALA A 252 -7.23 8.39 2.98
CA ALA A 252 -5.96 9.08 2.88
C ALA A 252 -5.22 8.74 1.57
N ASN A 253 -4.22 9.55 1.22
CA ASN A 253 -3.31 9.31 0.09
C ASN A 253 -3.96 9.27 -1.30
N GLY A 254 -5.12 9.93 -1.47
CA GLY A 254 -5.74 10.09 -2.78
C GLY A 254 -6.49 8.85 -3.27
N ILE A 255 -7.00 8.05 -2.32
CA ILE A 255 -7.88 6.91 -2.58
C ILE A 255 -9.30 7.33 -2.19
N SER A 256 -10.30 6.95 -2.97
CA SER A 256 -11.73 7.17 -2.65
C SER A 256 -12.51 5.88 -2.79
N ASN A 257 -13.56 5.73 -1.97
CA ASN A 257 -14.62 4.75 -2.23
C ASN A 257 -15.79 5.47 -2.89
N THR A 258 -16.03 5.17 -4.17
CA THR A 258 -17.20 5.66 -4.91
C THR A 258 -17.99 4.46 -5.39
N GLY A 259 -19.28 4.37 -5.05
CA GLY A 259 -20.12 3.26 -5.52
C GLY A 259 -19.66 1.87 -5.09
N ASN A 260 -18.99 1.76 -3.92
CA ASN A 260 -18.39 0.51 -3.43
C ASN A 260 -17.19 0.01 -4.25
N GLN A 261 -16.56 0.90 -5.03
CA GLN A 261 -15.28 0.66 -5.71
C GLN A 261 -14.17 1.50 -5.07
N ILE A 262 -13.03 0.87 -4.78
CA ILE A 262 -11.82 1.57 -4.33
C ILE A 262 -11.05 2.06 -5.55
N GLU A 263 -10.95 3.38 -5.69
CA GLU A 263 -10.32 4.03 -6.84
C GLU A 263 -9.34 5.13 -6.40
N LEU A 264 -8.43 5.50 -7.30
CA LEU A 264 -7.69 6.76 -7.19
C LEU A 264 -8.67 7.92 -7.36
N THR A 265 -8.52 8.99 -6.56
CA THR A 265 -9.33 10.19 -6.71
C THR A 265 -9.14 10.81 -8.09
N ALA A 266 -10.12 11.58 -8.56
CA ALA A 266 -10.03 12.29 -9.84
C ALA A 266 -8.74 13.13 -9.96
N ALA A 267 -8.32 13.77 -8.86
CA ALA A 267 -7.07 14.51 -8.78
C ALA A 267 -5.82 13.64 -9.05
N ARG A 268 -5.86 12.36 -8.63
CA ARG A 268 -4.79 11.38 -8.85
C ARG A 268 -4.90 10.63 -10.19
N ARG A 269 -5.86 11.01 -11.04
CA ARG A 269 -6.06 10.48 -12.40
C ARG A 269 -5.86 11.56 -13.47
N THR A 270 -5.38 12.75 -13.07
CA THR A 270 -5.12 13.86 -13.99
C THR A 270 -3.86 13.56 -14.79
N LEU A 271 -4.00 13.57 -16.13
CA LEU A 271 -2.86 13.42 -17.04
C LEU A 271 -1.83 14.54 -16.83
N PRO A 272 -0.55 14.31 -17.17
CA PRO A 272 0.46 15.35 -17.06
C PRO A 272 0.09 16.60 -17.87
N THR A 273 0.26 17.77 -17.27
CA THR A 273 0.10 19.06 -17.96
C THR A 273 1.47 19.67 -18.25
N THR A 274 1.55 20.60 -19.20
CA THR A 274 2.82 21.24 -19.58
C THR A 274 2.63 22.74 -19.73
N GLN A 275 3.51 23.50 -19.08
CA GLN A 275 3.61 24.95 -19.26
C GLN A 275 4.96 25.29 -19.89
N VAL A 276 4.94 26.23 -20.84
CA VAL A 276 6.13 26.62 -21.61
C VAL A 276 6.32 28.14 -21.51
N PHE A 277 7.53 28.54 -21.11
CA PHE A 277 7.94 29.94 -21.02
C PHE A 277 9.03 30.21 -22.06
N THR A 278 8.76 31.13 -22.99
CA THR A 278 9.66 31.48 -24.11
C THR A 278 10.32 32.85 -23.95
N SER A 279 9.94 33.63 -22.94
CA SER A 279 10.52 34.94 -22.63
C SER A 279 10.13 35.43 -21.24
N GLY A 280 10.78 36.51 -20.79
CA GLY A 280 10.40 37.24 -19.58
C GLY A 280 10.86 36.58 -18.27
N SER A 281 10.39 37.14 -17.17
CA SER A 281 10.58 36.60 -15.82
C SER A 281 9.30 36.75 -15.02
N GLY A 282 9.12 35.90 -14.03
CA GLY A 282 7.89 35.90 -13.23
C GLY A 282 7.87 34.86 -12.15
N THR A 283 6.67 34.58 -11.67
CA THR A 283 6.40 33.54 -10.69
C THR A 283 5.57 32.45 -11.34
N TYR A 284 6.05 31.22 -11.27
CA TYR A 284 5.29 30.02 -11.53
C TYR A 284 4.55 29.62 -10.25
N THR A 285 3.27 29.34 -10.36
CA THR A 285 2.44 28.79 -9.27
C THR A 285 2.18 27.33 -9.56
N THR A 286 2.60 26.45 -8.67
CA THR A 286 2.38 25.01 -8.80
C THR A 286 0.86 24.73 -8.79
N PRO A 287 0.31 24.12 -9.84
CA PRO A 287 -1.11 23.77 -9.85
C PRO A 287 -1.49 22.84 -8.69
N ALA A 288 -2.77 22.88 -8.30
CA ALA A 288 -3.26 22.05 -7.21
C ALA A 288 -3.08 20.55 -7.53
N ASN A 289 -2.70 19.76 -6.53
CA ASN A 289 -2.53 18.30 -6.60
C ASN A 289 -1.32 17.79 -7.41
N VAL A 290 -0.43 18.67 -7.88
CA VAL A 290 0.86 18.23 -8.44
C VAL A 290 1.66 17.47 -7.39
N LEU A 291 2.14 16.29 -7.76
CA LEU A 291 3.00 15.44 -6.93
C LEU A 291 4.46 15.77 -7.17
N TRP A 292 4.85 15.94 -8.42
CA TRP A 292 6.21 16.29 -8.81
C TRP A 292 6.21 17.02 -10.15
N ILE A 293 7.27 17.79 -10.39
CA ILE A 293 7.49 18.49 -11.65
C ILE A 293 8.81 18.05 -12.29
N GLU A 294 8.78 17.88 -13.60
CA GLU A 294 9.98 17.82 -14.43
C GLU A 294 10.20 19.19 -15.06
N ILE A 295 11.42 19.69 -14.98
CA ILE A 295 11.79 20.99 -15.53
C ILE A 295 12.91 20.80 -16.54
N GLU A 296 12.72 21.37 -17.71
CA GLU A 296 13.70 21.43 -18.79
C GLU A 296 13.99 22.91 -19.11
N ILE A 297 15.26 23.30 -19.06
CA ILE A 297 15.69 24.70 -19.16
C ILE A 297 16.83 24.80 -20.17
N ILE A 298 16.73 25.75 -21.10
CA ILE A 298 17.80 26.15 -22.01
C ILE A 298 18.12 27.62 -21.81
N GLY A 299 19.41 27.97 -21.68
CA GLY A 299 19.90 29.35 -21.63
C GLY A 299 19.86 30.03 -23.00
N GLY A 300 19.92 31.36 -23.04
CA GLY A 300 20.05 32.09 -24.30
C GLY A 300 21.41 31.85 -24.97
N GLY A 301 21.42 31.72 -26.29
CA GLY A 301 22.64 31.61 -27.08
C GLY A 301 23.37 32.94 -27.20
N GLY A 302 24.69 32.89 -27.40
CA GLY A 302 25.50 34.08 -27.70
C GLY A 302 25.33 34.54 -29.14
N GLY A 303 25.48 35.84 -29.39
CA GLY A 303 25.52 36.38 -30.75
C GLY A 303 26.85 36.07 -31.45
N GLY A 304 26.83 36.03 -32.78
CA GLY A 304 28.05 35.96 -33.59
C GLY A 304 28.76 37.31 -33.67
N ALA A 305 30.08 37.28 -33.83
CA ALA A 305 30.86 38.49 -34.07
C ALA A 305 30.59 39.05 -35.48
N GLY A 306 30.70 40.36 -35.62
CA GLY A 306 30.80 41.00 -36.93
C GLY A 306 32.18 40.76 -37.55
N SER A 307 32.30 41.10 -38.83
CA SER A 307 33.52 40.97 -39.63
C SER A 307 34.02 42.32 -40.15
N GLY A 308 35.24 42.35 -40.70
CA GLY A 308 35.89 43.57 -41.19
C GLY A 308 36.74 44.27 -40.13
N THR A 309 37.27 45.45 -40.47
CA THR A 309 38.10 46.21 -39.51
C THR A 309 37.22 46.82 -38.43
N THR A 310 37.67 46.75 -37.17
CA THR A 310 36.95 47.27 -35.99
C THR A 310 35.52 46.72 -35.85
N SER A 311 35.30 45.45 -36.19
CA SER A 311 34.00 44.80 -36.01
C SER A 311 33.63 44.62 -34.54
N GLY A 312 32.33 44.58 -34.25
CA GLY A 312 31.81 44.33 -32.91
C GLY A 312 31.80 42.85 -32.56
N ASN A 313 32.08 42.54 -31.29
CA ASN A 313 31.89 41.20 -30.73
C ASN A 313 30.39 40.88 -30.58
N GLY A 314 30.05 39.60 -30.63
CA GLY A 314 28.72 39.16 -30.25
C GLY A 314 28.48 39.34 -28.76
N GLY A 315 27.25 39.70 -28.37
CA GLY A 315 26.84 39.73 -26.98
C GLY A 315 26.64 38.31 -26.43
N ALA A 316 26.93 38.11 -25.14
CA ALA A 316 26.52 36.88 -24.46
C ALA A 316 24.99 36.81 -24.38
N GLY A 317 24.43 35.59 -24.38
CA GLY A 317 23.03 35.39 -24.05
C GLY A 317 22.72 35.68 -22.59
N GLY A 318 21.45 35.56 -22.20
CA GLY A 318 21.03 35.53 -20.81
C GLY A 318 20.93 34.11 -20.25
N ALA A 319 21.15 33.95 -18.94
CA ALA A 319 20.86 32.69 -18.26
C ALA A 319 19.34 32.49 -18.15
N SER A 320 18.89 31.24 -18.29
CA SER A 320 17.54 30.85 -17.88
C SER A 320 17.58 30.21 -16.50
N THR A 321 16.71 30.64 -15.58
CA THR A 321 16.75 30.24 -14.17
C THR A 321 15.39 29.83 -13.63
N TRP A 322 15.42 29.00 -12.58
CA TRP A 322 14.25 28.53 -11.84
C TRP A 322 14.55 28.48 -10.33
N GLY A 323 13.65 28.98 -9.48
CA GLY A 323 13.73 28.93 -8.00
C GLY A 323 14.13 30.23 -7.28
N THR A 324 14.08 30.20 -5.94
CA THR A 324 14.56 31.29 -5.04
C THR A 324 16.08 31.21 -4.86
N GLY A 325 16.80 32.18 -5.42
CA GLY A 325 18.17 31.91 -5.89
C GLY A 325 18.11 30.95 -7.10
N PRO A 326 19.09 30.92 -8.01
CA PRO A 326 19.05 29.97 -9.11
C PRO A 326 19.19 28.53 -8.55
N LEU A 327 18.05 27.87 -8.29
CA LEU A 327 18.01 26.45 -7.93
C LEU A 327 18.45 25.64 -9.14
N LEU A 328 17.94 26.01 -10.32
CA LEU A 328 18.38 25.52 -11.62
C LEU A 328 18.89 26.70 -12.45
N SER A 329 20.03 26.53 -13.10
CA SER A 329 20.67 27.57 -13.91
C SER A 329 21.18 26.98 -15.22
N ALA A 330 20.47 27.30 -16.31
CA ALA A 330 20.98 27.08 -17.65
C ALA A 330 21.75 28.34 -18.08
N THR A 331 23.08 28.23 -18.08
CA THR A 331 23.98 29.36 -18.30
C THR A 331 23.94 29.84 -19.75
N PRO A 332 24.30 31.11 -20.02
CA PRO A 332 24.24 31.67 -21.37
C PRO A 332 25.39 31.19 -22.26
N GLY A 333 25.16 31.16 -23.57
CA GLY A 333 26.24 31.06 -24.53
C GLY A 333 27.04 32.36 -24.59
N ASN A 334 28.37 32.27 -24.60
CA ASN A 334 29.22 33.45 -24.85
C ASN A 334 29.13 33.87 -26.31
N GLY A 335 29.20 35.17 -26.59
CA GLY A 335 29.26 35.67 -27.96
C GLY A 335 30.61 35.39 -28.62
N GLY A 336 30.63 35.37 -29.96
CA GLY A 336 31.89 35.31 -30.72
C GLY A 336 32.75 36.56 -30.51
N THR A 337 34.08 36.40 -30.50
CA THR A 337 35.03 37.50 -30.29
C THR A 337 36.02 37.59 -31.45
N GLY A 338 35.87 38.61 -32.30
CA GLY A 338 36.58 38.66 -33.58
C GLY A 338 36.36 37.37 -34.38
N SER A 339 37.43 36.69 -34.78
CA SER A 339 37.35 35.38 -35.44
C SER A 339 37.24 34.18 -34.50
N ALA A 340 37.32 34.36 -33.18
CA ALA A 340 37.13 33.27 -32.24
C ALA A 340 35.64 32.98 -32.02
N GLY A 341 35.28 31.70 -32.04
CA GLY A 341 33.94 31.27 -31.67
C GLY A 341 33.67 31.47 -30.17
N GLY A 342 32.43 31.76 -29.81
CA GLY A 342 32.01 31.84 -28.42
C GLY A 342 32.14 30.48 -27.73
N SER A 343 32.52 30.48 -26.45
CA SER A 343 32.60 29.27 -25.63
C SER A 343 31.27 28.94 -24.95
N GLY A 344 31.02 27.64 -24.77
CA GLY A 344 29.96 27.15 -23.88
C GLY A 344 30.27 27.46 -22.41
N THR A 345 29.22 27.50 -21.60
CA THR A 345 29.30 27.72 -20.15
C THR A 345 28.66 26.55 -19.41
N THR A 346 29.08 26.29 -18.17
CA THR A 346 28.66 25.12 -17.39
C THR A 346 27.38 25.40 -16.61
N PRO A 347 26.25 24.73 -16.93
CA PRO A 347 25.01 24.87 -16.17
C PRO A 347 25.02 24.08 -14.86
N SER A 348 24.04 24.32 -13.99
CA SER A 348 23.99 23.71 -12.66
C SER A 348 22.56 23.46 -12.15
N GLY A 349 22.46 22.59 -11.14
CA GLY A 349 21.25 22.38 -10.33
C GLY A 349 20.38 21.19 -10.76
N GLY A 350 20.52 20.71 -12.00
CA GLY A 350 19.78 19.53 -12.49
C GLY A 350 20.50 18.21 -12.24
N TYR A 351 19.80 17.11 -12.53
CA TYR A 351 20.43 15.78 -12.64
C TYR A 351 21.18 15.62 -13.97
N LEU A 352 20.83 16.42 -14.98
CA LEU A 352 21.54 16.53 -16.23
C LEU A 352 21.87 18.01 -16.46
N ASN A 353 23.16 18.31 -16.62
CA ASN A 353 23.69 19.64 -16.88
C ASN A 353 24.64 19.55 -18.06
N LEU A 354 24.27 20.11 -19.22
CA LEU A 354 25.08 20.06 -20.44
C LEU A 354 25.49 21.47 -20.86
N PRO A 355 26.80 21.77 -20.95
CA PRO A 355 27.26 23.00 -21.57
C PRO A 355 26.74 23.14 -22.99
N GLY A 356 26.43 24.36 -23.42
CA GLY A 356 26.13 24.63 -24.82
C GLY A 356 27.36 24.43 -25.69
N ASN A 357 27.18 23.97 -26.94
CA ASN A 357 28.32 23.83 -27.85
C ASN A 357 28.92 25.21 -28.19
N ALA A 358 30.23 25.25 -28.35
CA ALA A 358 30.94 26.44 -28.81
C ALA A 358 30.51 26.81 -30.24
N GLY A 359 30.56 28.10 -30.55
CA GLY A 359 30.49 28.57 -31.93
C GLY A 359 31.77 28.23 -32.69
N GLN A 360 31.68 28.11 -34.01
CA GLN A 360 32.85 27.89 -34.85
C GLN A 360 33.66 29.18 -35.00
N ALA A 361 34.97 29.02 -35.16
CA ALA A 361 35.84 30.14 -35.51
C ALA A 361 35.54 30.64 -36.92
N GLY A 362 35.67 31.96 -37.11
CA GLY A 362 35.86 32.56 -38.42
C GLY A 362 37.32 32.44 -38.88
N SER A 363 37.65 33.08 -40.00
CA SER A 363 38.98 33.11 -40.58
C SER A 363 39.63 34.48 -40.38
N GLY A 364 40.83 34.50 -39.79
CA GLY A 364 41.63 35.71 -39.59
C GLY A 364 42.41 36.18 -40.84
N VAL A 365 42.20 35.54 -42.00
CA VAL A 365 42.93 35.82 -43.23
C VAL A 365 42.17 36.81 -44.11
N ALA A 366 42.87 37.72 -44.78
CA ALA A 366 42.32 38.76 -45.67
C ALA A 366 41.88 38.20 -47.04
N THR A 367 40.94 37.26 -47.02
CA THR A 367 40.32 36.65 -48.21
C THR A 367 38.81 36.52 -48.00
N ALA A 368 38.06 36.40 -49.10
CA ALA A 368 36.62 36.20 -49.04
C ALA A 368 36.29 34.88 -48.35
N ASN A 369 35.93 34.95 -47.07
CA ASN A 369 35.75 33.80 -46.19
C ASN A 369 34.37 33.86 -45.53
N PRO A 370 33.69 32.72 -45.36
CA PRO A 370 32.46 32.68 -44.58
C PRO A 370 32.73 32.98 -43.10
N GLY A 371 31.70 33.42 -42.39
CA GLY A 371 31.72 33.50 -40.94
C GLY A 371 31.61 32.11 -40.30
N GLY A 372 31.96 31.99 -39.02
CA GLY A 372 31.76 30.75 -38.26
C GLY A 372 30.28 30.47 -37.99
N ASP A 373 29.84 29.22 -38.11
CA ASP A 373 28.52 28.79 -37.67
C ASP A 373 28.37 28.95 -36.15
N GLY A 374 27.17 29.28 -35.68
CA GLY A 374 26.84 29.31 -34.27
C GLY A 374 26.85 27.92 -33.62
N GLY A 375 26.98 27.88 -32.30
CA GLY A 375 26.88 26.65 -31.51
C GLY A 375 25.46 26.10 -31.53
N SER A 376 25.33 24.77 -31.62
CA SER A 376 24.04 24.08 -31.54
C SER A 376 23.74 23.63 -30.10
N GLY A 377 22.52 23.86 -29.63
CA GLY A 377 22.02 23.29 -28.37
C GLY A 377 21.38 21.90 -28.58
N PRO A 378 20.77 21.32 -27.53
CA PRO A 378 20.03 20.06 -27.63
C PRO A 378 18.86 20.09 -28.63
N LEU A 379 18.30 21.29 -28.88
CA LEU A 379 17.25 21.52 -29.87
C LEU A 379 17.80 21.97 -31.24
N GLY A 380 19.12 21.95 -31.43
CA GLY A 380 19.77 22.48 -32.62
C GLY A 380 19.77 24.01 -32.65
N GLY A 381 19.29 24.58 -33.76
CA GLY A 381 19.02 26.02 -33.89
C GLY A 381 20.24 26.92 -34.12
N ALA A 382 21.40 26.38 -34.47
CA ALA A 382 22.59 27.17 -34.78
C ALA A 382 22.37 28.09 -35.99
N GLY A 383 22.69 29.38 -35.81
CA GLY A 383 22.74 30.34 -36.89
C GLY A 383 23.89 30.04 -37.84
N LYS A 384 23.62 30.06 -39.15
CA LYS A 384 24.64 29.88 -40.18
C LYS A 384 25.58 31.08 -40.27
N GLY A 385 26.86 30.81 -40.46
CA GLY A 385 27.85 31.83 -40.76
C GLY A 385 27.50 32.59 -42.04
N GLY A 386 27.79 33.88 -42.05
CA GLY A 386 27.55 34.72 -43.21
C GLY A 386 28.38 34.26 -44.42
N ALA A 387 27.80 34.34 -45.61
CA ALA A 387 28.50 33.95 -46.84
C ALA A 387 29.76 34.79 -47.09
N ALA A 388 30.73 34.22 -47.80
CA ALA A 388 31.91 34.95 -48.26
C ALA A 388 31.51 36.19 -49.09
N GLY A 389 32.27 37.28 -48.96
CA GLY A 389 31.95 38.55 -49.62
C GLY A 389 31.06 39.48 -48.80
N ALA A 390 31.20 39.49 -47.47
CA ALA A 390 30.43 40.33 -46.55
C ALA A 390 28.93 39.97 -46.43
N GLY A 391 28.60 38.67 -46.38
CA GLY A 391 27.26 38.21 -45.99
C GLY A 391 27.03 38.33 -44.47
N PRO A 392 25.84 38.77 -44.01
CA PRO A 392 25.52 38.80 -42.58
C PRO A 392 25.37 37.40 -42.00
N GLY A 393 25.76 37.22 -40.74
CA GLY A 393 25.51 36.00 -40.00
C GLY A 393 24.02 35.80 -39.73
N ALA A 394 23.53 34.56 -39.87
CA ALA A 394 22.13 34.24 -39.57
C ALA A 394 21.92 34.16 -38.05
N PRO A 395 20.74 34.58 -37.54
CA PRO A 395 20.43 34.47 -36.13
C PRO A 395 20.30 33.01 -35.69
N GLY A 396 20.61 32.75 -34.43
CA GLY A 396 20.21 31.51 -33.77
C GLY A 396 18.68 31.42 -33.70
N GLN A 397 18.13 30.21 -33.83
CA GLN A 397 16.69 30.01 -33.80
C GLN A 397 16.13 30.33 -32.40
N ALA A 398 15.07 31.14 -32.35
CA ALA A 398 14.40 31.47 -31.08
C ALA A 398 13.96 30.21 -30.32
N ASN A 399 14.02 30.27 -28.99
CA ASN A 399 13.61 29.22 -28.06
C ASN A 399 14.43 27.91 -28.15
N THR A 400 15.60 27.94 -28.78
CA THR A 400 16.52 26.80 -28.87
C THR A 400 17.83 27.03 -28.12
N GLY A 401 18.09 28.26 -27.68
CA GLY A 401 19.39 28.68 -27.17
C GLY A 401 20.52 28.61 -28.20
N GLY A 402 20.23 28.46 -29.50
CA GLY A 402 21.25 28.36 -30.54
C GLY A 402 22.11 29.63 -30.66
N GLY A 403 23.40 29.46 -30.92
CA GLY A 403 24.31 30.60 -31.14
C GLY A 403 24.07 31.28 -32.49
N GLY A 404 24.30 32.59 -32.57
CA GLY A 404 24.26 33.34 -33.83
C GLY A 404 25.49 33.09 -34.70
N GLY A 405 25.33 33.06 -36.02
CA GLY A 405 26.45 32.91 -36.95
C GLY A 405 27.32 34.18 -37.01
N GLY A 406 28.62 34.04 -37.27
CA GLY A 406 29.51 35.17 -37.47
C GLY A 406 29.32 35.81 -38.85
N GLY A 407 29.69 37.09 -39.00
CA GLY A 407 29.66 37.77 -40.30
C GLY A 407 30.73 37.24 -41.25
N GLY A 408 30.41 37.08 -42.53
CA GLY A 408 31.38 36.72 -43.56
C GLY A 408 32.27 37.91 -43.93
N ALA A 409 33.51 37.67 -44.37
CA ALA A 409 34.45 38.72 -44.79
C ALA A 409 34.59 38.79 -46.31
N ASN A 410 35.01 39.96 -46.81
CA ASN A 410 35.41 40.16 -48.22
C ASN A 410 36.95 40.24 -48.31
N THR A 411 37.52 41.32 -48.88
CA THR A 411 38.97 41.52 -48.97
C THR A 411 39.61 42.02 -47.68
N THR A 412 38.81 42.23 -46.63
CA THR A 412 39.27 42.62 -45.30
C THR A 412 39.62 41.39 -44.45
N PRO A 413 40.63 41.48 -43.57
CA PRO A 413 40.91 40.41 -42.61
C PRO A 413 39.75 40.25 -41.61
N ASN A 414 39.58 39.01 -41.15
CA ASN A 414 38.71 38.58 -40.05
C ASN A 414 37.22 38.45 -40.41
N SER A 415 36.82 37.24 -40.84
CA SER A 415 35.41 36.84 -40.70
C SER A 415 35.10 36.58 -39.23
N GLY A 416 33.86 36.83 -38.84
CA GLY A 416 33.40 36.73 -37.45
C GLY A 416 33.28 35.27 -37.00
N GLY A 417 33.61 34.99 -35.75
CA GLY A 417 33.29 33.74 -35.08
C GLY A 417 31.81 33.67 -34.69
N GLY A 418 31.24 32.47 -34.72
CA GLY A 418 29.87 32.22 -34.26
C GLY A 418 29.76 32.31 -32.73
N GLY A 419 28.58 32.66 -32.22
CA GLY A 419 28.29 32.61 -30.78
C GLY A 419 28.06 31.17 -30.30
N ALA A 420 28.25 30.91 -29.01
CA ALA A 420 27.95 29.61 -28.42
C ALA A 420 26.44 29.39 -28.20
N ALA A 421 26.02 28.14 -28.09
CA ALA A 421 24.70 27.82 -27.58
C ALA A 421 24.60 28.07 -26.07
N GLY A 422 23.39 28.31 -25.58
CA GLY A 422 23.09 28.28 -24.14
C GLY A 422 23.21 26.87 -23.55
N GLY A 423 23.48 26.80 -22.25
CA GLY A 423 23.51 25.55 -21.49
C GLY A 423 22.12 24.93 -21.36
N TYR A 424 22.10 23.66 -20.96
CA TYR A 424 20.89 22.85 -20.80
C TYR A 424 20.83 22.20 -19.42
N VAL A 425 19.66 22.25 -18.80
CA VAL A 425 19.37 21.62 -17.51
C VAL A 425 18.10 20.79 -17.61
N ARG A 426 18.14 19.56 -17.08
CA ARG A 426 16.93 18.82 -16.67
C ARG A 426 16.95 18.50 -15.18
N ALA A 427 15.81 18.67 -14.54
CA ALA A 427 15.62 18.43 -13.11
C ALA A 427 14.26 17.79 -12.81
N ILE A 428 14.19 17.04 -11.71
CA ILE A 428 12.92 16.57 -11.11
C ILE A 428 12.82 17.17 -9.71
N ILE A 429 11.66 17.69 -9.36
CA ILE A 429 11.35 18.16 -8.01
C ILE A 429 10.19 17.32 -7.45
N ASN A 430 10.50 16.43 -6.49
CA ASN A 430 9.56 15.45 -5.91
C ASN A 430 8.56 16.04 -4.91
N SER A 431 8.81 17.25 -4.41
CA SER A 431 7.93 17.95 -3.47
C SER A 431 7.92 19.42 -3.83
N PRO A 432 7.17 19.81 -4.88
CA PRO A 432 7.18 21.17 -5.37
C PRO A 432 6.66 22.15 -4.31
N ASN A 433 7.36 23.26 -4.14
CA ASN A 433 6.86 24.40 -3.37
C ASN A 433 5.63 24.99 -4.07
N ALA A 434 4.86 25.80 -3.33
CA ALA A 434 3.68 26.47 -3.88
C ALA A 434 4.04 27.37 -5.08
N THR A 435 5.21 28.00 -5.06
CA THR A 435 5.69 28.89 -6.12
C THR A 435 7.19 28.76 -6.39
N TYR A 436 7.57 29.13 -7.60
CA TYR A 436 8.97 29.25 -8.05
C TYR A 436 9.13 30.54 -8.85
N ALA A 437 10.23 31.28 -8.64
CA ALA A 437 10.61 32.33 -9.57
C ALA A 437 11.19 31.70 -10.85
N TYR A 438 10.96 32.32 -12.01
CA TYR A 438 11.58 31.91 -13.27
C TYR A 438 12.07 33.12 -14.06
N ALA A 439 13.11 32.92 -14.87
CA ALA A 439 13.54 33.88 -15.88
C ALA A 439 14.00 33.13 -17.14
N VAL A 440 13.54 33.55 -18.30
CA VAL A 440 14.00 33.01 -19.59
C VAL A 440 15.10 33.92 -20.14
N GLY A 441 16.26 33.32 -20.39
CA GLY A 441 17.42 34.01 -20.93
C GLY A 441 17.18 34.54 -22.34
N PRO A 442 17.31 35.85 -22.61
CA PRO A 442 17.27 36.38 -23.96
C PRO A 442 18.49 35.90 -24.78
N GLY A 443 18.37 35.92 -26.10
CA GLY A 443 19.51 35.73 -26.99
C GLY A 443 20.48 36.90 -26.93
N GLY A 444 21.77 36.63 -27.14
CA GLY A 444 22.81 37.65 -27.17
C GLY A 444 22.74 38.52 -28.42
N SER A 445 23.11 39.79 -28.30
CA SER A 445 23.11 40.74 -29.41
C SER A 445 24.09 40.34 -30.52
N ALA A 446 23.73 40.64 -31.77
CA ALA A 446 24.64 40.52 -32.91
C ALA A 446 25.85 41.46 -32.77
N GLY A 447 27.03 41.00 -33.18
CA GLY A 447 28.18 41.86 -33.35
C GLY A 447 28.00 42.83 -34.51
N THR A 448 28.36 44.10 -34.30
CA THR A 448 28.24 45.14 -35.31
C THR A 448 29.19 44.94 -36.48
N SER A 449 28.78 45.35 -37.67
CA SER A 449 29.64 45.30 -38.86
C SER A 449 30.84 46.23 -38.73
N GLY A 450 32.03 45.73 -39.07
CA GLY A 450 33.21 46.55 -39.28
C GLY A 450 33.22 47.19 -40.67
N THR A 451 34.21 48.03 -40.96
CA THR A 451 34.36 48.61 -42.30
C THR A 451 34.56 47.49 -43.33
N SER A 452 33.77 47.55 -44.41
CA SER A 452 33.76 46.55 -45.48
C SER A 452 33.51 45.10 -45.01
N GLY A 453 32.83 44.93 -43.87
CA GLY A 453 32.38 43.65 -43.37
C GLY A 453 30.85 43.56 -43.28
N ALA A 454 30.41 42.55 -42.54
CA ALA A 454 29.02 42.29 -42.22
C ALA A 454 28.81 42.07 -40.72
N ALA A 455 27.59 42.36 -40.26
CA ALA A 455 27.17 42.06 -38.89
C ALA A 455 27.07 40.55 -38.65
N GLY A 456 27.26 40.13 -37.40
CA GLY A 456 26.92 38.78 -36.97
C GLY A 456 25.41 38.57 -36.84
N GLY A 457 25.01 37.35 -36.52
CA GLY A 457 23.65 37.00 -36.14
C GLY A 457 23.44 37.14 -34.63
N ALA A 458 22.24 37.51 -34.20
CA ALA A 458 21.86 37.44 -32.79
C ALA A 458 21.75 35.97 -32.33
N GLY A 459 21.95 35.71 -31.04
CA GLY A 459 21.68 34.40 -30.45
C GLY A 459 20.18 34.12 -30.33
N GLY A 460 19.81 32.84 -30.26
CA GLY A 460 18.44 32.41 -29.97
C GLY A 460 18.11 32.56 -28.49
N SER A 461 16.86 32.91 -28.17
CA SER A 461 16.36 32.90 -26.78
C SER A 461 16.38 31.50 -26.18
N GLY A 462 16.45 31.43 -24.85
CA GLY A 462 16.23 30.23 -24.08
C GLY A 462 14.75 29.82 -24.04
N ILE A 463 14.47 28.74 -23.30
CA ILE A 463 13.12 28.24 -23.05
C ILE A 463 13.09 27.54 -21.69
N ILE A 464 11.94 27.58 -21.01
CA ILE A 464 11.65 26.75 -19.83
C ILE A 464 10.39 25.94 -20.12
N ILE A 465 10.47 24.63 -19.92
CA ILE A 465 9.35 23.71 -20.03
C ILE A 465 9.14 23.05 -18.68
N VAL A 466 7.93 23.12 -18.16
CA VAL A 466 7.54 22.53 -16.88
C VAL A 466 6.48 21.49 -17.15
N ARG A 467 6.76 20.22 -16.87
CA ARG A 467 5.80 19.12 -16.94
C ARG A 467 5.33 18.80 -15.52
N GLU A 468 4.03 18.75 -15.32
CA GLU A 468 3.37 18.63 -14.03
C GLU A 468 2.70 17.26 -13.91
N HIS A 469 2.99 16.52 -12.85
CA HIS A 469 2.49 15.14 -12.68
C HIS A 469 1.59 15.02 -11.44
N TYR A 470 0.38 14.48 -11.59
CA TYR A 470 -0.67 14.49 -10.55
C TYR A 470 -1.07 13.09 -10.03
N GLY A 471 -0.73 12.03 -10.76
CA GLY A 471 -1.01 10.64 -10.41
C GLY A 471 -1.43 9.81 -11.64
N SER A 472 -1.01 8.54 -11.63
CA SER A 472 -0.88 7.58 -12.74
C SER A 472 0.18 7.92 -13.79
#